data_AF-A0A3M8DT87-F1
#
_entry.id   AF-A0A3M8DT87-F1
#
_cell.length_a   1.000
_cell.length_b   1.000
_cell.length_c   1.000
_cell.angle_alpha   90.00
_cell.angle_beta   90.00
_cell.angle_gamma   90.00
#
_symmetry.space_group_name_H-M   'P 1'
#
loop_
_entity.id
_entity.type
_entity.pdbx_description
1 polymer ?
#
loop_
_entity_poly.entity_id
_entity_poly.type
_entity_poly.pdbx_seq_one_letter_code
_entity_poly.pdbx_strand_id
1 'polypeptide(L)'
;MILTMYNQYQDDQSYPIWLVVTIDKDVWEKEIVYFSVHQDFEQKDVDEIPEDILSFSVCLEDLVRSSEKFGKVGINLTQVKNRVSVQLPRLPDSTQLLIRVIDLEEVLAFSNIR
;
A
#
# COMPACT_ATOMS: atom_id res chain seq x y z
N MET A 1 2.26 9.95 6.22
CA MET A 1 1.65 8.78 5.56
C MET A 1 0.17 9.04 5.37
N ILE A 2 -0.29 8.97 4.12
CA ILE A 2 -1.68 9.17 3.71
C ILE A 2 -2.14 7.90 2.98
N LEU A 3 -3.39 7.49 3.21
CA LEU A 3 -3.97 6.25 2.69
C LEU A 3 -5.20 6.61 1.86
N THR A 4 -5.15 6.31 0.57
CA THR A 4 -6.21 6.62 -0.39
C THR A 4 -6.61 5.34 -1.12
N MET A 5 -7.90 5.02 -1.09
CA MET A 5 -8.50 3.92 -1.82
C MET A 5 -8.97 4.41 -3.19
N TYR A 6 -8.48 3.77 -4.24
CA TYR A 6 -8.85 4.05 -5.62
C TYR A 6 -9.76 2.95 -6.12
N ASN A 7 -10.94 3.37 -6.57
CA ASN A 7 -12.02 2.50 -6.98
C ASN A 7 -12.28 2.66 -8.47
N GLN A 8 -12.63 1.55 -9.11
CA GLN A 8 -13.21 1.57 -10.43
C GLN A 8 -14.73 1.66 -10.29
N TYR A 9 -15.34 2.64 -10.95
CA TYR A 9 -16.79 2.80 -10.95
C TYR A 9 -17.38 2.19 -12.22
N GLN A 10 -18.34 1.27 -12.05
CA GLN A 10 -19.09 0.66 -13.14
C GLN A 10 -20.54 0.44 -12.69
N ASP A 11 -21.50 0.85 -13.51
CA ASP A 11 -22.95 0.66 -13.27
C ASP A 11 -23.40 1.12 -11.87
N ASP A 12 -23.00 2.34 -11.47
CA ASP A 12 -23.24 2.94 -10.14
C ASP A 12 -22.66 2.16 -8.94
N GLN A 13 -21.78 1.20 -9.19
CA GLN A 13 -21.06 0.44 -8.17
C GLN A 13 -19.57 0.80 -8.16
N SER A 14 -18.98 0.87 -6.97
CA SER A 14 -17.55 1.13 -6.77
C SER A 14 -16.83 -0.15 -6.38
N TYR A 15 -15.77 -0.49 -7.12
CA TYR A 15 -14.93 -1.65 -6.87
C TYR A 15 -13.55 -1.18 -6.43
N PRO A 16 -13.10 -1.48 -5.19
CA PRO A 16 -11.79 -1.07 -4.73
C PRO A 16 -10.71 -1.86 -5.48
N ILE A 17 -9.84 -1.16 -6.21
CA ILE A 17 -8.78 -1.78 -7.01
C ILE A 17 -7.42 -1.61 -6.32
N TRP A 18 -7.10 -0.39 -5.92
CA TRP A 18 -5.81 -0.04 -5.34
C TRP A 18 -5.97 0.66 -4.00
N LEU A 19 -5.18 0.26 -3.03
CA LEU A 19 -4.85 1.09 -1.87
C LEU A 19 -3.49 1.74 -2.14
N VAL A 20 -3.47 3.06 -2.23
CA VAL A 20 -2.24 3.84 -2.40
C VAL A 20 -1.82 4.41 -1.07
N VAL A 21 -0.58 4.10 -0.68
CA VAL A 21 0.04 4.60 0.54
C VAL A 21 1.09 5.64 0.16
N THR A 22 0.78 6.91 0.36
CA THR A 22 1.72 8.00 0.13
C THR A 22 2.59 8.18 1.37
N ILE A 23 3.90 8.03 1.20
CA ILE A 23 4.90 8.12 2.27
C ILE A 23 5.93 9.21 1.99
N ASP A 24 6.38 9.85 3.05
CA ASP A 24 7.50 10.79 3.02
C ASP A 24 8.83 10.03 3.07
N LYS A 25 9.91 10.67 2.63
CA LYS A 25 11.25 10.07 2.56
C LYS A 25 11.70 9.40 3.86
N ASP A 26 11.43 10.00 5.02
CA ASP A 26 11.86 9.47 6.33
C ASP A 26 11.21 8.11 6.67
N VAL A 27 10.10 7.77 6.03
CA VAL A 27 9.43 6.48 6.24
C VAL A 27 10.27 5.33 5.68
N TRP A 28 11.10 5.57 4.65
CA TRP A 28 12.00 4.58 4.06
C TRP A 28 13.13 4.10 4.97
N GLU A 29 13.32 4.76 6.12
CA GLU A 29 14.28 4.34 7.14
C GLU A 29 13.70 3.30 8.10
N LYS A 30 12.38 3.04 8.01
CA LYS A 30 11.72 1.95 8.75
C LYS A 30 11.82 0.66 7.95
N GLU A 31 12.03 -0.45 8.64
CA GLU A 31 11.95 -1.78 8.01
C GLU A 31 10.51 -2.14 7.64
N ILE A 32 9.57 -1.86 8.54
CA ILE A 32 8.15 -2.16 8.35
C ILE A 32 7.31 -0.95 8.77
N VAL A 33 6.39 -0.54 7.90
CA VAL A 33 5.34 0.43 8.23
C VAL A 33 4.01 -0.30 8.35
N TYR A 34 3.28 -0.07 9.45
CA TYR A 34 1.97 -0.67 9.68
C TYR A 34 0.86 0.36 9.53
N PHE A 35 -0.24 -0.03 8.89
CA PHE A 35 -1.46 0.76 8.77
C PHE A 35 -2.70 -0.06 9.17
N SER A 36 -3.75 0.63 9.61
CA SER A 36 -5.02 -0.02 9.92
C SER A 36 -5.80 -0.28 8.64
N VAL A 37 -6.44 -1.44 8.52
CA VAL A 37 -7.33 -1.73 7.38
C VAL A 37 -8.80 -1.36 7.67
N HIS A 38 -9.11 -1.03 8.92
CA HIS A 38 -10.46 -0.66 9.39
C HIS A 38 -10.61 0.85 9.62
N GLN A 39 -9.89 1.66 8.86
CA GLN A 39 -9.96 3.12 8.96
C GLN A 39 -10.77 3.70 7.80
N ASP A 40 -11.19 4.95 7.94
CA ASP A 40 -11.74 5.71 6.83
C ASP A 40 -10.60 6.02 5.84
N PHE A 41 -10.79 5.58 4.59
CA PHE A 41 -9.89 5.89 3.49
C PHE A 41 -10.46 7.06 2.69
N GLU A 42 -9.59 7.95 2.23
CA GLU A 42 -9.96 8.86 1.14
C GLU A 42 -10.33 8.00 -0.08
N GLN A 43 -11.51 8.21 -0.67
CA GLN A 43 -11.99 7.43 -1.80
C GLN A 43 -11.84 8.26 -3.08
N LYS A 44 -11.21 7.70 -4.11
CA LYS A 44 -11.03 8.32 -5.43
C LYS A 44 -11.36 7.34 -6.55
N ASP A 45 -11.55 7.85 -7.76
CA ASP A 45 -11.58 7.06 -8.98
C ASP A 45 -10.15 6.68 -9.39
N VAL A 46 -9.94 5.46 -9.89
CA VAL A 46 -8.64 4.99 -10.42
C VAL A 46 -8.03 5.93 -11.47
N ASP A 47 -8.87 6.66 -12.23
CA ASP A 47 -8.41 7.64 -13.21
C ASP A 47 -7.83 8.92 -12.55
N GLU A 48 -7.98 9.08 -11.24
CA GLU A 48 -7.44 10.21 -10.45
C GLU A 48 -6.08 9.91 -9.79
N ILE A 49 -5.45 8.76 -10.07
CA ILE A 49 -4.13 8.45 -9.50
C ILE A 49 -3.10 9.48 -10.02
N PRO A 50 -2.41 10.22 -9.13
CA PRO A 50 -1.43 11.22 -9.56
C PRO A 50 -0.25 10.59 -10.31
N GLU A 51 -0.09 10.92 -11.59
CA GLU A 51 1.02 10.45 -12.42
C GLU A 51 2.34 11.21 -12.20
N ASP A 52 2.29 12.36 -11.52
CA ASP A 52 3.45 13.21 -11.22
C ASP A 52 4.21 12.77 -9.96
N ILE A 53 3.65 11.83 -9.18
CA ILE A 53 4.30 11.26 -8.00
C ILE A 53 4.87 9.89 -8.36
N LEU A 54 6.16 9.70 -8.04
CA LEU A 54 6.82 8.42 -8.25
C LEU A 54 6.13 7.32 -7.44
N SER A 55 5.83 6.23 -8.15
CA SER A 55 4.97 5.16 -7.71
C SER A 55 5.68 3.83 -7.77
N PHE A 56 5.57 3.03 -6.72
CA PHE A 56 6.13 1.68 -6.67
C PHE A 56 5.07 0.67 -6.28
N SER A 57 5.03 -0.45 -7.01
CA SER A 57 4.16 -1.57 -6.67
C SER A 57 4.66 -2.28 -5.41
N VAL A 58 3.72 -2.54 -4.51
CA VAL A 58 3.87 -3.42 -3.36
C VAL A 58 3.28 -4.77 -3.76
N CYS A 59 4.11 -5.80 -3.76
CA CYS A 59 3.72 -7.16 -4.07
C CYS A 59 3.20 -7.86 -2.79
N LEU A 60 2.47 -8.96 -2.97
CA LEU A 60 1.97 -9.77 -1.85
C LEU A 60 3.09 -10.18 -0.86
N GLU A 61 4.29 -10.50 -1.36
CA GLU A 61 5.47 -10.87 -0.55
C GLU A 61 6.01 -9.74 0.34
N ASP A 62 5.67 -8.49 0.06
CA ASP A 62 6.03 -7.34 0.89
C ASP A 62 5.06 -7.13 2.05
N LEU A 63 3.85 -7.70 1.95
CA LEU A 63 2.82 -7.51 2.95
C LEU A 63 3.08 -8.46 4.12
N VAL A 64 3.12 -7.89 5.32
CA VAL A 64 3.41 -8.63 6.55
C VAL A 64 2.30 -8.47 7.56
N ARG A 65 2.09 -9.50 8.37
CA ARG A 65 1.21 -9.46 9.54
C ARG A 65 2.03 -9.56 10.80
N SER A 66 1.49 -8.98 11.87
CA SER A 66 2.06 -9.09 13.21
C SER A 66 0.99 -9.61 14.15
N SER A 67 1.34 -10.64 14.93
CA SER A 67 0.51 -11.16 16.02
C SER A 67 0.29 -10.14 17.14
N GLU A 68 1.12 -9.11 17.22
CA GLU A 68 1.03 -8.05 18.23
C GLU A 68 0.21 -6.84 17.73
N LYS A 69 -0.05 -6.75 16.41
CA LYS A 69 -0.75 -5.62 15.77
C LYS A 69 -2.02 -6.10 15.06
N PHE A 70 -2.98 -6.55 15.85
CA PHE A 70 -4.30 -6.95 15.36
C PHE A 70 -4.97 -5.83 14.53
N GLY A 71 -5.65 -6.22 13.43
CA GLY A 71 -6.34 -5.28 12.54
C GLY A 71 -5.42 -4.38 11.70
N LYS A 72 -4.09 -4.65 11.68
CA LYS A 72 -3.12 -3.92 10.88
C LYS A 72 -2.42 -4.82 9.88
N VAL A 73 -2.08 -4.24 8.74
CA VAL A 73 -1.19 -4.82 7.74
C VAL A 73 0.10 -3.99 7.73
N GLY A 74 1.23 -4.68 7.63
CA GLY A 74 2.54 -4.06 7.48
C GLY A 74 3.03 -4.16 6.04
N ILE A 75 3.87 -3.21 5.64
CA ILE A 75 4.62 -3.24 4.38
C ILE A 75 6.10 -3.35 4.74
N ASN A 76 6.78 -4.38 4.26
CA ASN A 76 8.22 -4.54 4.39
C ASN A 76 8.94 -3.60 3.41
N LEU A 77 9.30 -2.42 3.90
CA LEU A 77 9.93 -1.39 3.08
C LEU A 77 11.36 -1.76 2.70
N THR A 78 12.04 -2.63 3.45
CA THR A 78 13.38 -3.12 3.07
C THR A 78 13.32 -3.88 1.74
N GLN A 79 12.32 -4.76 1.57
CA GLN A 79 12.15 -5.51 0.32
C GLN A 79 11.77 -4.59 -0.85
N VAL A 80 10.80 -3.68 -0.64
CA VAL A 80 10.43 -2.69 -1.66
C VAL A 80 11.65 -1.83 -2.04
N LYS A 81 12.40 -1.32 -1.05
CA LYS A 81 13.61 -0.49 -1.23
C LYS A 81 14.66 -1.23 -2.05
N ASN A 82 14.93 -2.50 -1.75
CA ASN A 82 15.90 -3.31 -2.48
C ASN A 82 15.53 -3.48 -3.97
N ARG A 83 14.24 -3.61 -4.30
CA ARG A 83 13.80 -3.70 -5.70
C ARG A 83 13.98 -2.37 -6.44
N VAL A 84 13.68 -1.25 -5.79
CA VAL A 84 13.71 0.08 -6.44
C VAL A 84 15.10 0.71 -6.44
N SER A 85 15.96 0.41 -5.47
CA SER A 85 17.31 0.98 -5.35
C SER A 85 18.24 0.59 -6.49
N VAL A 86 17.93 -0.51 -7.20
CA VAL A 86 18.66 -0.90 -8.42
C VAL A 86 18.51 0.15 -9.52
N GLN A 87 17.39 0.88 -9.53
CA GLN A 87 17.03 1.83 -10.58
C GLN A 87 17.16 3.29 -10.13
N LEU A 88 17.12 3.54 -8.81
CA LEU A 88 17.06 4.88 -8.23
C LEU A 88 18.12 5.09 -7.14
N PRO A 89 19.23 5.80 -7.44
CA PRO A 89 20.28 6.08 -6.47
C PRO A 89 19.83 6.96 -5.30
N ARG A 90 18.74 7.72 -5.48
CA ARG A 90 18.16 8.59 -4.46
C ARG A 90 16.64 8.50 -4.53
N LEU A 91 16.02 8.26 -3.37
CA LEU A 91 14.57 8.28 -3.23
C LEU A 91 14.04 9.72 -3.21
N PRO A 92 12.88 10.00 -3.84
CA PRO A 92 12.25 11.30 -3.81
C PRO A 92 11.70 11.63 -2.42
N ASP A 93 11.32 12.90 -2.22
CA ASP A 93 10.84 13.38 -0.92
C ASP A 93 9.46 12.81 -0.55
N SER A 94 8.65 12.48 -1.56
CA SER A 94 7.36 11.80 -1.43
C SER A 94 7.28 10.65 -2.45
N THR A 95 6.63 9.56 -2.08
CA THR A 95 6.47 8.37 -2.93
C THR A 95 5.12 7.71 -2.68
N GLN A 96 4.52 7.17 -3.73
CA GLN A 96 3.34 6.32 -3.64
C GLN A 96 3.72 4.84 -3.64
N LEU A 97 3.12 4.08 -2.73
CA LEU A 97 3.19 2.62 -2.69
C LEU A 97 1.82 2.07 -3.10
N LEU A 98 1.75 1.37 -4.23
CA LEU A 98 0.52 0.85 -4.80
C LEU A 98 0.31 -0.59 -4.38
N ILE A 99 -0.77 -0.86 -3.66
CA ILE A 99 -1.14 -2.20 -3.19
C ILE A 99 -2.45 -2.59 -3.87
N ARG A 100 -2.54 -3.77 -4.47
CA ARG A 100 -3.84 -4.27 -4.94
C ARG A 100 -4.70 -4.64 -3.75
N VAL A 101 -5.98 -4.28 -3.79
CA VAL A 101 -6.91 -4.59 -2.71
C VAL A 101 -7.08 -6.10 -2.55
N ILE A 102 -7.05 -6.86 -3.65
CA ILE A 102 -7.09 -8.33 -3.60
C ILE A 102 -5.92 -8.94 -2.81
N ASP A 103 -4.72 -8.34 -2.88
CA ASP A 103 -3.55 -8.83 -2.13
C ASP A 103 -3.74 -8.56 -0.62
N LEU A 104 -4.37 -7.43 -0.26
CA LEU A 104 -4.72 -7.14 1.13
C LEU A 104 -5.79 -8.09 1.65
N GLU A 105 -6.84 -8.33 0.86
CA GLU A 105 -7.89 -9.28 1.20
C GLU A 105 -7.33 -10.68 1.41
N GLU A 106 -6.40 -11.12 0.55
CA GLU A 106 -5.72 -12.40 0.71
C GLU A 106 -4.96 -12.49 2.04
N VAL A 107 -4.11 -11.50 2.33
CA VAL A 107 -3.35 -11.44 3.60
C VAL A 107 -4.28 -11.43 4.82
N LEU A 108 -5.42 -10.73 4.74
CA LEU A 108 -6.40 -10.66 5.81
C LEU A 108 -7.24 -11.94 5.93
N ALA A 109 -7.66 -12.56 4.82
CA ALA A 109 -8.55 -13.72 4.79
C ALA A 109 -7.85 -14.99 5.26
N PHE A 110 -6.55 -15.17 4.95
CA PHE A 110 -5.73 -16.27 5.49
C PHE A 110 -5.58 -16.23 7.02
N SER A 111 -6.12 -15.22 7.72
CA SER A 111 -6.27 -15.22 9.18
C SER A 111 -7.17 -16.32 9.75
N ASN A 112 -8.04 -16.91 8.93
CA ASN A 112 -9.03 -17.89 9.35
C ASN A 112 -8.59 -19.35 9.21
N ILE A 113 -7.42 -19.61 8.62
CA ILE A 113 -6.87 -20.97 8.52
C ILE A 113 -5.80 -21.10 9.61
N ARG A 114 -6.18 -21.75 10.72
CA ARG A 114 -5.30 -22.16 11.81
C ARG A 114 -4.92 -23.63 11.67
#